data_AF-A0A4Q0MAN0-F1
#
_entry.id   AF-A0A4Q0MAN0-F1
#
_cell.length_a   1.000
_cell.length_b   1.000
_cell.length_c   1.000
_cell.angle_alpha   90.00
_cell.angle_beta   90.00
_cell.angle_gamma   90.00
#
_symmetry.space_group_name_H-M   'P 1'
#
loop_
_entity.id
_entity.type
_entity.pdbx_description
1 polymer ?
#
loop_
_entity_poly.entity_id
_entity_poly.type
_entity_poly.pdbx_seq_one_letter_code
_entity_poly.pdbx_strand_id
1 'polypeptide(L)'
;MKIVAASTAGVFFAWSAPAAQAASILLTDAKIVGGELVVSGKTQPDRKVVLDDQFGQKANGAGGFVFRLSDYRPPTCIVTLTAGDARATGVVANWGPRGVSPRGA
;
A
#
# COMPACT_ATOMS: atom_id res chain seq x y z
N MET A 1 69.65 5.85 17.00
CA MET A 1 69.12 4.67 16.27
C MET A 1 67.65 4.52 16.69
N LYS A 2 66.71 4.74 15.74
CA LYS A 2 65.24 4.49 15.77
C LYS A 2 64.37 5.45 16.62
N ILE A 3 63.61 6.45 16.11
CA ILE A 3 62.50 6.51 15.10
C ILE A 3 61.30 5.66 15.56
N VAL A 4 60.01 6.06 15.62
CA VAL A 4 59.22 7.30 15.42
C VAL A 4 57.82 7.04 16.04
N ALA A 5 57.10 8.09 16.41
CA ALA A 5 55.69 8.09 16.83
C ALA A 5 54.75 7.54 15.72
N ALA A 6 53.86 6.61 16.05
CA ALA A 6 52.84 6.10 15.14
C ALA A 6 51.47 6.69 15.51
N SER A 7 51.16 7.84 14.90
CA SER A 7 49.80 8.38 14.83
C SER A 7 49.03 7.62 13.74
N THR A 8 48.11 6.74 14.12
CA THR A 8 47.21 6.09 13.17
C THR A 8 45.95 6.92 13.00
N ALA A 9 45.90 7.67 11.90
CA ALA A 9 44.68 8.30 11.41
C ALA A 9 43.66 7.22 11.04
N GLY A 10 42.52 7.18 11.75
CA GLY A 10 41.39 6.31 11.42
C GLY A 10 40.65 6.85 10.19
N VAL A 11 40.78 6.17 9.06
CA VAL A 11 39.95 6.41 7.87
C VAL A 11 38.60 5.74 8.12
N PHE A 12 37.60 6.53 8.49
CA PHE A 12 36.20 6.08 8.50
C PHE A 12 35.71 6.00 7.05
N PHE A 13 35.72 4.81 6.49
CA PHE A 13 34.98 4.50 5.25
C PHE A 13 33.49 4.67 5.55
N ALA A 14 32.94 5.83 5.18
CA ALA A 14 31.50 6.05 5.16
C ALA A 14 30.91 5.21 4.02
N TRP A 15 30.46 4.01 4.36
CA TRP A 15 29.72 3.12 3.47
C TRP A 15 28.35 3.74 3.20
N SER A 16 28.23 4.50 2.12
CA SER A 16 26.95 5.00 1.62
C SER A 16 26.14 3.82 1.06
N ALA A 17 25.32 3.19 1.91
CA ALA A 17 24.35 2.22 1.44
C ALA A 17 23.29 2.94 0.59
N PRO A 18 22.97 2.46 -0.63
CA PRO A 18 21.87 3.02 -1.41
C PRO A 18 20.57 2.72 -0.67
N ALA A 19 19.85 3.77 -0.26
CA ALA A 19 18.49 3.63 0.22
C ALA A 19 17.64 3.14 -0.95
N ALA A 20 17.38 1.85 -1.01
CA ALA A 20 16.36 1.31 -1.91
C ALA A 20 15.06 2.05 -1.59
N GLN A 21 14.62 2.94 -2.49
CA GLN A 21 13.25 3.45 -2.45
C GLN A 21 12.34 2.25 -2.74
N ALA A 22 12.00 1.51 -1.69
CA ALA A 22 10.89 0.58 -1.72
C ALA A 22 9.69 1.37 -2.23
N ALA A 23 9.15 0.99 -3.40
CA ALA A 23 7.96 1.60 -3.94
C ALA A 23 6.92 1.65 -2.81
N SER A 24 6.55 2.86 -2.40
CA SER A 24 5.70 3.04 -1.23
C SER A 24 4.25 2.97 -1.69
N ILE A 25 3.53 1.92 -1.28
CA ILE A 25 2.06 1.89 -1.38
C ILE A 25 1.48 2.03 0.02
N LEU A 26 0.53 2.94 0.15
CA LEU A 26 -0.19 3.21 1.39
C LEU A 26 -1.67 2.95 1.17
N LEU A 27 -2.25 2.10 2.00
CA LEU A 27 -3.69 1.96 2.14
C LEU A 27 -4.19 2.97 3.17
N THR A 28 -5.06 3.89 2.76
CA THR A 28 -5.59 4.94 3.64
C THR A 28 -6.95 4.57 4.22
N ASP A 29 -7.81 3.98 3.40
CA ASP A 29 -9.17 3.62 3.80
C ASP A 29 -9.64 2.37 3.05
N ALA A 30 -10.35 1.49 3.74
CA ALA A 30 -10.97 0.29 3.20
C ALA A 30 -12.27 0.04 3.95
N LYS A 31 -13.41 0.19 3.27
CA LYS A 31 -14.73 0.08 3.90
C LYS A 31 -15.84 -0.28 2.91
N ILE A 32 -16.90 -0.89 3.42
CA ILE A 32 -18.17 -1.03 2.70
C ILE A 32 -19.07 0.16 3.05
N VAL A 33 -19.57 0.88 2.03
CA VAL A 33 -20.51 2.00 2.17
C VAL A 33 -21.61 1.85 1.14
N GLY A 34 -22.88 1.83 1.57
CA GLY A 34 -24.02 1.72 0.63
C GLY A 34 -24.03 0.42 -0.20
N GLY A 35 -23.37 -0.64 0.27
CA GLY A 35 -23.21 -1.89 -0.47
C GLY A 35 -21.96 -1.95 -1.35
N GLU A 36 -21.25 -0.83 -1.51
CA GLU A 36 -20.07 -0.69 -2.35
C GLU A 36 -18.78 -0.81 -1.53
N LEU A 37 -17.79 -1.54 -2.05
CA LEU A 37 -16.43 -1.53 -1.52
C LEU A 37 -15.71 -0.27 -2.00
N VAL A 38 -15.30 0.55 -1.03
CA VAL A 38 -14.47 1.73 -1.24
C VAL A 38 -13.10 1.49 -0.64
N VAL A 39 -12.07 1.47 -1.49
CA VAL A 39 -10.66 1.34 -1.08
C VAL A 39 -9.88 2.50 -1.65
N SER A 40 -9.18 3.25 -0.80
CA SER A 40 -8.40 4.40 -1.23
C SER A 40 -7.02 4.43 -0.61
N GLY A 41 -6.09 5.09 -1.30
CA GLY A 41 -4.72 5.16 -0.83
C GLY A 41 -3.85 6.05 -1.68
N LYS A 42 -2.54 5.92 -1.44
CA LYS A 42 -1.49 6.61 -2.18
C LYS A 42 -0.40 5.65 -2.64
N THR A 43 0.18 5.95 -3.78
CA THR A 43 1.36 5.30 -4.34
C THR A 43 2.16 6.33 -5.14
N GLN A 44 3.11 5.89 -5.94
CA GLN A 44 3.81 6.74 -6.90
C GLN A 44 2.85 7.26 -7.98
N PRO A 45 3.03 8.50 -8.47
CA PRO A 45 2.25 9.05 -9.58
C PRO A 45 2.19 8.11 -10.79
N ASP A 46 1.03 8.06 -11.44
CA ASP A 46 0.78 7.26 -12.65
C ASP A 46 1.07 5.75 -12.54
N ARG A 47 1.27 5.24 -11.31
CA ARG A 47 1.54 3.82 -11.06
C ARG A 47 0.26 3.00 -11.20
N LYS A 48 0.36 1.82 -11.80
CA LYS A 48 -0.73 0.83 -11.78
C LYS A 48 -0.86 0.24 -10.37
N VAL A 49 -2.07 0.30 -9.83
CA VAL A 49 -2.46 -0.30 -8.56
C VAL A 49 -3.45 -1.42 -8.86
N VAL A 50 -3.27 -2.57 -8.21
CA VAL A 50 -4.15 -3.73 -8.34
C VAL A 50 -4.72 -4.07 -6.97
N LEU A 51 -6.04 -4.17 -6.88
CA LEU A 51 -6.78 -4.62 -5.70
C LEU A 51 -7.11 -6.11 -5.84
N ASP A 52 -6.74 -6.89 -4.83
CA ASP A 52 -6.94 -8.34 -4.70
C ASP A 52 -6.48 -9.12 -5.94
N ASP A 53 -5.42 -8.66 -6.61
CA ASP A 53 -4.88 -9.23 -7.84
C ASP A 53 -5.90 -9.32 -9.01
N GLN A 54 -7.03 -8.60 -8.90
CA GLN A 54 -8.16 -8.65 -9.84
C GLN A 54 -8.46 -7.30 -10.48
N PHE A 55 -8.60 -6.24 -9.68
CA PHE A 55 -9.07 -4.94 -10.15
C PHE A 55 -7.90 -3.97 -10.31
N GLY A 56 -7.58 -3.60 -11.53
CA GLY A 56 -6.48 -2.67 -11.83
C GLY A 56 -6.96 -1.26 -12.12
N GLN A 57 -6.29 -0.24 -11.55
CA GLN A 57 -6.44 1.15 -11.96
C GLN A 57 -5.08 1.87 -11.99
N LYS A 58 -5.01 2.99 -12.70
CA LYS A 58 -3.84 3.88 -12.65
C LYS A 58 -4.04 4.93 -11.57
N ALA A 59 -3.06 5.14 -10.71
CA ALA A 59 -3.04 6.27 -9.79
C ALA A 59 -2.98 7.59 -10.58
N ASN A 60 -3.53 8.66 -10.00
CA ASN A 60 -3.48 9.99 -10.61
C ASN A 60 -2.07 10.61 -10.53
N GLY A 61 -1.89 11.81 -11.08
CA GLY A 61 -0.60 12.52 -11.07
C GLY A 61 -0.08 12.90 -9.68
N ALA A 62 -0.92 12.83 -8.63
CA ALA A 62 -0.52 13.01 -7.24
C ALA A 62 -0.30 11.67 -6.51
N GLY A 63 -0.39 10.54 -7.22
CA GLY A 63 -0.25 9.20 -6.67
C GLY A 63 -1.48 8.67 -5.93
N GLY A 64 -2.59 9.41 -5.90
CA GLY A 64 -3.84 8.97 -5.28
C GLY A 64 -4.60 8.00 -6.16
N PHE A 65 -5.29 7.03 -5.54
CA PHE A 65 -6.19 6.10 -6.22
C PHE A 65 -7.41 5.80 -5.34
N VAL A 66 -8.52 5.44 -5.98
CA VAL A 66 -9.76 5.05 -5.29
C VAL A 66 -10.46 3.96 -6.09
N PHE A 67 -10.64 2.80 -5.49
CA PHE A 67 -11.51 1.74 -5.98
C PHE A 67 -12.92 1.91 -5.43
N ARG A 68 -13.89 1.67 -6.29
CA ARG A 68 -15.32 1.85 -6.07
C ARG A 68 -16.04 0.69 -6.77
N LEU A 69 -16.38 -0.35 -6.00
CA LEU A 69 -16.87 -1.62 -6.54
C LEU A 69 -18.20 -2.00 -5.91
N SER A 70 -19.30 -1.89 -6.67
CA SER A 70 -20.67 -2.07 -6.16
C SER A 70 -21.03 -3.52 -5.89
N ASP A 71 -20.54 -4.45 -6.71
CA ASP A 71 -20.90 -5.87 -6.63
C ASP A 71 -19.82 -6.75 -6.00
N TYR A 72 -18.63 -6.20 -5.79
CA TYR A 72 -17.49 -6.93 -5.23
C TYR A 72 -17.48 -6.84 -3.71
N ARG A 73 -17.58 -8.00 -3.06
CA ARG A 73 -17.29 -8.17 -1.64
C ARG A 73 -16.14 -9.16 -1.53
N PRO A 74 -15.00 -8.78 -0.93
CA PRO A 74 -13.87 -9.69 -0.79
C PRO A 74 -14.31 -10.93 0.02
N PRO A 75 -13.76 -12.13 -0.24
CA PRO A 75 -14.12 -13.35 0.47
C PRO A 75 -13.63 -13.36 1.93
N THR A 76 -12.64 -12.53 2.24
CA THR A 76 -12.16 -12.28 3.60
C THR A 76 -12.43 -10.81 3.95
N CYS A 77 -12.42 -10.46 5.24
CA CYS A 77 -12.49 -9.06 5.65
C CYS A 77 -11.21 -8.27 5.37
N ILE A 78 -10.29 -8.78 4.53
CA ILE A 78 -9.00 -8.20 4.23
C ILE A 78 -8.93 -7.92 2.73
N VAL A 79 -8.41 -6.76 2.38
CA VAL A 79 -8.03 -6.40 1.00
C VAL A 79 -6.54 -6.30 0.87
N THR A 80 -6.04 -6.63 -0.32
CA THR A 80 -4.64 -6.49 -0.69
C THR A 80 -4.51 -5.51 -1.86
N LEU A 81 -3.59 -4.57 -1.74
CA LEU A 81 -3.17 -3.70 -2.82
C LEU A 81 -1.75 -4.04 -3.26
N THR A 82 -1.54 -4.08 -4.57
CA THR A 82 -0.23 -4.31 -5.20
C THR A 82 0.09 -3.16 -6.16
N ALA A 83 1.29 -2.58 -6.10
CA ALA A 83 1.76 -1.57 -7.03
C ALA A 83 3.24 -1.79 -7.39
N GLY A 84 3.49 -2.56 -8.45
CA GLY A 84 4.84 -3.08 -8.72
C GLY A 84 5.23 -4.09 -7.65
N ASP A 85 6.39 -3.89 -7.02
CA ASP A 85 6.89 -4.76 -5.94
C ASP A 85 6.32 -4.39 -4.56
N ALA A 86 5.57 -3.29 -4.49
CA ALA A 86 4.95 -2.82 -3.26
C ALA A 86 3.64 -3.57 -2.98
N ARG A 87 3.44 -4.01 -1.73
CA ARG A 87 2.19 -4.63 -1.28
C ARG A 87 1.72 -3.99 0.02
N ALA A 88 0.43 -3.73 0.14
CA ALA A 88 -0.22 -3.30 1.37
C ALA A 88 -1.50 -4.10 1.60
N THR A 89 -1.82 -4.35 2.86
CA THR A 89 -3.03 -5.06 3.26
C THR A 89 -3.79 -4.28 4.32
N GLY A 90 -5.10 -4.39 4.36
CA GLY A 90 -5.89 -3.82 5.44
C GLY A 90 -7.25 -4.46 5.60
N VAL A 91 -7.82 -4.25 6.79
CA VAL A 91 -9.13 -4.78 7.16
C VAL A 91 -10.21 -3.85 6.64
N VAL A 92 -11.21 -4.42 5.97
CA VAL A 92 -12.36 -3.71 5.44
C VAL A 92 -13.35 -3.44 6.56
N ALA A 93 -13.59 -2.16 6.86
CA ALA A 93 -14.65 -1.78 7.78
C ALA A 93 -16.03 -2.12 7.19
N ASN A 94 -16.99 -2.50 8.05
CA ASN A 94 -18.37 -2.85 7.66
C ASN A 94 -18.50 -4.06 6.70
N TRP A 95 -17.54 -4.99 6.72
CA TRP A 95 -17.54 -6.17 5.83
C TRP A 95 -18.64 -7.21 6.12
N GLY A 96 -19.39 -7.11 7.22
CA GLY A 96 -20.44 -8.06 7.66
C GLY A 96 -21.54 -8.39 6.63
N PRO A 97 -22.51 -9.28 6.93
CA PRO A 97 -23.52 -9.72 5.96
C PRO A 97 -24.19 -8.56 5.22
N ARG A 98 -24.46 -8.70 3.91
CA ARG A 98 -25.29 -7.74 3.18
C ARG A 98 -26.62 -7.63 3.95
N GLY A 99 -26.96 -6.42 4.37
CA GLY A 99 -28.13 -6.20 5.21
C GLY A 99 -29.35 -6.89 4.62
N VAL A 100 -30.11 -7.57 5.47
CA VAL A 100 -31.46 -8.03 5.11
C VAL A 100 -32.23 -6.79 4.67
N SER A 101 -32.58 -6.70 3.39
CA SER A 101 -33.62 -5.76 2.97
C SER A 101 -34.91 -6.24 3.64
N PRO A 102 -35.55 -5.45 4.54
CA PRO A 102 -36.85 -5.82 5.05
C PRO A 102 -37.86 -5.71 3.91
N ARG A 103 -38.03 -6.80 3.15
CA ARG A 103 -39.19 -7.02 2.30
C ARG A 103 -39.98 -8.15 2.92
N GLY A 104 -41.00 -7.76 3.70
CA GLY A 104 -41.95 -8.69 4.29
C GLY A 104 -42.75 -8.12 5.46
N ALA A 105 -43.53 -7.06 5.23
CA ALA A 105 -44.81 -6.77 5.90
C ALA A 105 -45.56 -5.72 5.07
#